data_AF-A0A7N0UVX2-F1
#
_entry.id   AF-A0A7N0UVX2-F1
#
_cell.length_a   1.000
_cell.length_b   1.000
_cell.length_c   1.000
_cell.angle_alpha   90.00
_cell.angle_beta   90.00
_cell.angle_gamma   90.00
#
_symmetry.space_group_name_H-M   'P 1'
#
loop_
_entity.id
_entity.type
_entity.pdbx_description
1 polymer ?
#
loop_
_entity_poly.entity_id
_entity_poly.type
_entity_poly.pdbx_seq_one_letter_code
_entity_poly.pdbx_strand_id
1 'polypeptide(L)'
;MASGSCQNSEGLAYDVFLSFRGEDVRKTFIDHLRSGLKREGIAAIFYEDTGLERGDEIQSKLYEAIDRSKMAIVTFSPRYAESRWCLDELVRIMERRSSHGFMVVLPVFYNVDPTHVRHQTGPYHEAFRKHMAAKIDRVNKWRQVLASAADLAGFGLQNQANGYEAKLIEHIVNDVLMKLDPRQLDIPKYMVGGQSSLIRDINHWLQNESSKVEVGIIYGPGGEGKTTVAKVVYNANYRRFKSRSFLADVRTACRKDSDFVRLQTQLIRNIIKNEDIKIDDISDGREKIKNVIGTQKIMVILDDVEDVAQFLKMFDYPNWFFSGSKILITSRDRHLLINDSSIARFETCLLDQEKSIELFSYHAFGKAYPPKENIKISMLFIEYCGGLPLALEVLASSLRSINFEMWESQYERLQDHLDEKVFNVLAWSFDFLHDTVKDIFLHIAFYMIGRNKEYVLKILDGCGLHGKIGLKDLIEKINSERPSS
;
A
#
# COMPACT_ATOMS: atom_id res chain seq x y z
N MET A 1 -23.01 -22.86 32.82
CA MET A 1 -21.85 -22.24 33.50
C MET A 1 -20.61 -22.89 32.91
N ALA A 2 -19.59 -22.23 32.37
CA ALA A 2 -19.34 -20.82 32.15
C ALA A 2 -18.62 -20.70 30.78
N SER A 3 -18.99 -19.67 30.02
CA SER A 3 -18.34 -19.24 28.80
C SER A 3 -16.96 -18.66 29.13
N GLY A 4 -15.89 -19.33 28.72
CA GLY A 4 -14.54 -18.76 28.74
C GLY A 4 -14.39 -17.80 27.56
N SER A 5 -14.52 -16.50 27.82
CA SER A 5 -14.10 -15.48 26.86
C SER A 5 -12.57 -15.43 26.85
N CYS A 6 -11.94 -15.92 25.79
CA CYS A 6 -10.56 -15.54 25.48
C CYS A 6 -10.57 -14.06 25.07
N GLN A 7 -10.33 -13.17 26.03
CA GLN A 7 -9.92 -11.80 25.72
C GLN A 7 -8.50 -11.87 25.16
N ASN A 8 -8.37 -11.85 23.84
CA ASN A 8 -7.12 -11.49 23.19
C ASN A 8 -6.85 -10.00 23.45
N SER A 9 -6.19 -9.68 24.57
CA SER A 9 -5.54 -8.39 24.72
C SER A 9 -4.16 -8.45 24.07
N GLU A 10 -4.10 -8.46 22.74
CA GLU A 10 -2.87 -8.04 22.05
C GLU A 10 -2.66 -6.56 22.37
N GLY A 11 -1.83 -6.27 23.37
CA GLY A 11 -1.59 -4.91 23.82
C GLY A 11 -1.00 -4.04 22.70
N LEU A 12 -1.56 -2.84 22.52
CA LEU A 12 -1.25 -1.91 21.44
C LEU A 12 0.27 -1.71 21.23
N ALA A 13 0.75 -1.94 20.00
CA ALA A 13 2.10 -1.59 19.57
C ALA A 13 2.20 -0.09 19.26
N TYR A 14 3.36 0.52 19.53
CA TYR A 14 3.59 1.95 19.27
C TYR A 14 4.33 2.15 17.94
N ASP A 15 3.98 3.23 17.23
CA ASP A 15 4.67 3.61 16.00
C ASP A 15 5.99 4.32 16.32
N VAL A 16 5.98 5.24 17.29
CA VAL A 16 7.13 6.07 17.68
C VAL A 16 7.26 6.15 19.21
N PHE A 17 8.46 5.90 19.71
CA PHE A 17 8.90 6.27 21.06
C PHE A 17 9.68 7.59 21.01
N LEU A 18 9.34 8.56 21.88
CA LEU A 18 10.10 9.81 22.01
C LEU A 18 10.96 9.78 23.28
N SER A 19 12.28 9.77 23.12
CA SER A 19 13.24 9.90 24.22
C SER A 19 13.85 11.30 24.23
N PHE A 20 13.75 12.00 25.35
CA PHE A 20 14.19 13.40 25.48
C PHE A 20 14.34 13.79 26.96
N ARG A 21 15.05 14.89 27.22
CA ARG A 21 15.05 15.53 28.54
C ARG A 21 13.81 16.39 28.70
N GLY A 22 12.88 15.96 29.56
CA GLY A 22 11.62 16.64 29.78
C GLY A 22 11.74 18.13 30.13
N GLU A 23 12.68 18.47 31.01
CA GLU A 23 12.92 19.86 31.44
C GLU A 23 13.42 20.79 30.33
N ASP A 24 13.99 20.26 29.25
CA ASP A 24 14.60 21.07 28.19
C ASP A 24 13.62 21.36 27.05
N VAL A 25 12.86 20.35 26.62
CA VAL A 25 12.18 20.39 25.31
C VAL A 25 10.72 19.93 25.33
N ARG A 26 10.18 19.50 26.48
CA ARG A 26 8.83 18.87 26.55
C ARG A 26 7.72 19.77 26.02
N LYS A 27 7.62 20.99 26.54
CA LYS A 27 6.54 21.95 26.23
C LYS A 27 6.79 22.78 24.97
N THR A 28 7.94 22.60 24.33
CA THR A 28 8.38 23.38 23.17
C THR A 28 8.53 22.45 21.98
N PHE A 29 9.76 22.05 21.66
CA PHE A 29 10.09 21.27 20.49
C PHE A 29 9.35 19.93 20.41
N ILE A 30 9.26 19.18 21.52
CA ILE A 30 8.62 17.85 21.53
C ILE A 30 7.11 17.94 21.34
N ASP A 31 6.45 18.94 21.93
CA ASP A 31 5.00 19.11 21.77
C ASP A 31 4.63 19.44 20.32
N HIS A 32 5.43 20.30 19.68
CA HIS A 32 5.26 20.62 18.26
C HIS A 32 5.61 19.46 17.34
N LEU A 33 6.68 18.69 17.64
CA LEU A 33 7.02 17.47 16.89
C LEU A 33 5.87 16.45 16.97
N ARG A 34 5.34 16.20 18.18
CA ARG A 34 4.20 15.30 18.40
C ARG A 34 2.97 15.76 17.62
N SER A 35 2.68 17.06 17.63
CA SER A 35 1.57 17.64 16.86
C SER A 35 1.78 17.50 15.35
N GLY A 36 3.03 17.63 14.88
CA GLY A 36 3.42 17.35 13.49
C GLY A 36 3.17 15.90 13.08
N LEU A 37 3.64 14.95 13.90
CA LEU A 37 3.46 13.51 13.66
C LEU A 37 1.98 13.10 13.66
N LYS A 38 1.19 13.60 14.62
CA LYS A 38 -0.26 13.32 14.70
C LYS A 38 -1.03 13.84 13.49
N ARG A 39 -0.73 15.04 13.00
CA ARG A 39 -1.34 15.60 11.77
C ARG A 39 -1.09 14.74 10.54
N GLU A 40 -0.03 13.94 10.57
CA GLU A 40 0.33 13.03 9.50
C GLU A 40 -0.16 11.58 9.71
N GLY A 41 -1.03 11.35 10.72
CA GLY A 41 -1.65 10.06 10.99
C GLY A 41 -0.80 9.12 11.87
N ILE A 42 0.33 9.58 12.41
CA ILE A 42 1.13 8.81 13.36
C ILE A 42 0.58 9.09 14.76
N ALA A 43 -0.36 8.25 15.20
CA ALA A 43 -1.12 8.47 16.43
C ALA A 43 -0.59 7.67 17.64
N ALA A 44 0.00 6.48 17.41
CA ALA A 44 0.52 5.61 18.47
C ALA A 44 1.92 6.07 18.93
N ILE A 45 2.00 7.26 19.53
CA ILE A 45 3.25 7.86 20.01
C ILE A 45 3.32 7.71 21.54
N PHE A 46 4.34 6.99 22.03
CA PHE A 46 4.63 6.95 23.46
C PHE A 46 5.63 8.05 23.84
N TYR A 47 5.27 8.79 24.90
CA TYR A 47 6.17 9.69 25.61
C TYR A 47 5.76 9.74 27.07
N GLU A 48 6.65 10.21 27.94
CA GLU A 48 6.65 10.07 29.41
C GLU A 48 5.44 10.66 30.20
N ASP A 49 4.27 10.87 29.59
CA ASP A 49 3.04 11.36 30.25
C ASP A 49 1.75 10.64 29.81
N THR A 50 1.79 9.67 28.88
CA THR A 50 0.56 9.08 28.29
C THR A 50 0.14 7.71 28.82
N GLY A 51 0.88 7.07 29.72
CA GLY A 51 0.64 5.66 30.06
C GLY A 51 0.94 5.19 31.47
N LEU A 52 1.25 6.10 32.41
CA LEU A 52 1.49 5.74 33.79
C LEU A 52 0.23 5.99 34.61
N GLU A 53 -0.58 4.93 34.82
CA GLU A 53 -1.57 4.94 35.88
C GLU A 53 -0.85 5.12 37.22
N ARG A 54 -1.42 5.94 38.11
CA ARG A 54 -0.81 6.23 39.42
C ARG A 54 -0.72 4.92 40.23
N GLY A 55 0.49 4.36 40.37
CA GLY A 55 0.74 3.18 41.19
C GLY A 55 1.67 2.12 40.57
N ASP A 56 1.96 2.19 39.27
CA ASP A 56 2.81 1.18 38.61
C ASP A 56 4.32 1.44 38.73
N GLU A 57 5.11 0.37 38.62
CA GLU A 57 6.57 0.45 38.49
C GLU A 57 6.95 1.11 37.15
N ILE A 58 7.21 2.42 37.23
CA ILE A 58 7.50 3.34 36.11
C ILE A 58 8.52 2.77 35.10
N GLN A 59 9.52 2.02 35.58
CA GLN A 59 10.60 1.50 34.75
C GLN A 59 10.19 0.31 33.87
N SER A 60 9.29 -0.55 34.34
CA SER A 60 8.86 -1.76 33.62
C SER A 60 8.01 -1.40 32.38
N LYS A 61 7.02 -0.51 32.57
CA LYS A 61 6.15 -0.02 31.49
C LYS A 61 6.92 0.75 30.42
N LEU A 62 7.95 1.50 30.81
CA LEU A 62 8.79 2.25 29.89
C LEU A 62 9.58 1.32 28.95
N TYR A 63 10.22 0.29 29.49
CA TYR A 63 11.00 -0.64 28.68
C TYR A 63 10.10 -1.46 27.76
N GLU A 64 8.92 -1.85 28.25
CA GLU A 64 7.90 -2.48 27.42
C GLU A 64 7.44 -1.57 26.27
N ALA A 65 7.23 -0.28 26.52
CA ALA A 65 6.90 0.67 25.47
C ALA A 65 8.03 0.80 24.43
N ILE A 66 9.30 0.84 24.86
CA ILE A 66 10.46 0.83 23.96
C ILE A 66 10.48 -0.44 23.10
N ASP A 67 10.27 -1.60 23.73
CA ASP A 67 10.30 -2.90 23.04
C ASP A 67 9.18 -3.05 22.01
N ARG A 68 8.01 -2.46 22.30
CA ARG A 68 6.83 -2.47 21.44
C ARG A 68 6.78 -1.34 20.41
N SER A 69 7.79 -0.46 20.39
CA SER A 69 7.85 0.66 19.45
C SER A 69 8.53 0.27 18.14
N LYS A 70 8.02 0.68 16.98
CA LYS A 70 8.68 0.44 15.69
C LYS A 70 9.92 1.33 15.50
N MET A 71 9.86 2.56 16.01
CA MET A 71 10.92 3.55 15.90
C MET A 71 11.13 4.31 17.22
N ALA A 72 12.35 4.79 17.45
CA ALA A 72 12.65 5.73 18.53
C ALA A 72 13.26 7.03 17.96
N ILE A 73 12.73 8.19 18.36
CA ILE A 73 13.33 9.51 18.12
C ILE A 73 14.01 9.95 19.42
N VAL A 74 15.33 10.14 19.37
CA VAL A 74 16.14 10.51 20.52
C VAL A 74 16.56 11.97 20.37
N THR A 75 15.97 12.86 21.15
CA THR A 75 16.28 14.30 21.11
C THR A 75 17.35 14.63 22.13
N PHE A 76 18.59 14.74 21.65
CA PHE A 76 19.73 15.20 22.42
C PHE A 76 19.67 16.71 22.62
N SER A 77 19.64 17.13 23.88
CA SER A 77 19.72 18.52 24.33
C SER A 77 20.98 18.72 25.18
N PRO A 78 21.41 19.97 25.47
CA PRO A 78 22.61 20.22 26.28
C PRO A 78 22.64 19.51 27.64
N ARG A 79 21.47 19.31 28.28
CA ARG A 79 21.37 18.67 29.60
C ARG A 79 20.81 17.24 29.55
N TYR A 80 20.73 16.63 28.36
CA TYR A 80 20.22 15.26 28.22
C TYR A 80 20.94 14.27 29.13
N ALA A 81 22.28 14.31 29.16
CA ALA A 81 23.09 13.40 29.96
C ALA A 81 23.05 13.66 31.47
N GLU A 82 22.44 14.74 31.96
CA GLU A 82 22.24 14.94 33.41
C GLU A 82 21.20 13.96 33.97
N SER A 83 20.29 13.49 33.12
CA SER A 83 19.24 12.54 33.47
C SER A 83 19.73 11.10 33.37
N ARG A 84 19.84 10.40 34.50
CA ARG A 84 20.10 8.94 34.51
C ARG A 84 19.04 8.19 33.71
N TRP A 85 17.79 8.63 33.82
CA TRP A 85 16.65 8.03 33.12
C TRP A 85 16.80 8.10 31.60
N CYS A 86 17.12 9.28 31.04
CA CYS A 86 17.33 9.43 29.59
C CYS A 86 18.52 8.59 29.08
N LEU A 87 19.54 8.37 29.92
CA LEU A 87 20.68 7.51 29.60
C LEU A 87 20.31 6.03 29.63
N ASP A 88 19.50 5.59 30.60
CA ASP A 88 19.02 4.20 30.66
C ASP A 88 18.01 3.87 29.54
N GLU A 89 17.12 4.81 29.21
CA GLU A 89 16.26 4.71 28.02
C GLU A 89 17.08 4.49 26.75
N LEU A 90 18.11 5.32 26.55
CA LEU A 90 18.99 5.20 25.39
C LEU A 90 19.68 3.84 25.33
N VAL A 91 20.08 3.28 26.49
CA VAL A 91 20.63 1.94 26.56
C VAL A 91 19.62 0.92 26.03
N ARG A 92 18.38 0.93 26.54
CA ARG A 92 17.34 -0.02 26.11
C ARG A 92 17.02 0.14 24.63
N ILE A 93 16.94 1.38 24.15
CA ILE A 93 16.70 1.71 22.74
C ILE A 93 17.79 1.08 21.85
N MET A 94 19.06 1.27 22.20
CA MET A 94 20.19 0.77 21.41
C MET A 94 20.36 -0.75 21.50
N GLU A 95 19.99 -1.37 22.63
CA GLU A 95 19.88 -2.82 22.75
C GLU A 95 18.82 -3.37 21.80
N ARG A 96 17.61 -2.81 21.83
CA ARG A 96 16.51 -3.27 20.97
C ARG A 96 16.87 -3.11 19.50
N ARG A 97 17.48 -1.98 19.11
CA ARG A 97 18.01 -1.76 17.76
C ARG A 97 18.97 -2.87 17.29
N SER A 98 19.76 -3.42 18.21
CA SER A 98 20.79 -4.43 17.92
C SER A 98 20.27 -5.88 17.96
N SER A 99 19.05 -6.09 18.46
CA SER A 99 18.40 -7.41 18.56
C SER A 99 17.57 -7.77 17.31
N HIS A 100 17.09 -9.02 17.21
CA HIS A 100 16.42 -9.64 16.04
C HIS A 100 15.13 -8.96 15.52
N GLY A 101 14.74 -7.79 16.03
CA GLY A 101 13.65 -6.95 15.51
C GLY A 101 14.13 -5.52 15.32
N PHE A 102 14.60 -5.18 14.11
CA PHE A 102 15.28 -3.93 13.79
C PHE A 102 14.43 -2.69 14.14
N MET A 103 14.77 -2.01 15.25
CA MET A 103 14.28 -0.66 15.52
C MET A 103 14.98 0.35 14.63
N VAL A 104 14.20 1.27 14.07
CA VAL A 104 14.76 2.49 13.52
C VAL A 104 15.02 3.48 14.66
N VAL A 105 16.25 3.99 14.77
CA VAL A 105 16.61 5.04 15.74
C VAL A 105 17.00 6.31 14.99
N LEU A 106 16.36 7.42 15.35
CA LEU A 106 16.55 8.74 14.77
C LEU A 106 17.09 9.72 15.81
N PRO A 107 18.39 10.04 15.80
CA PRO A 107 18.90 11.08 16.68
C PRO A 107 18.58 12.48 16.15
N VAL A 108 18.16 13.35 17.07
CA VAL A 108 17.90 14.78 16.84
C VAL A 108 18.79 15.57 17.77
N PHE A 109 19.71 16.36 17.21
CA PHE A 109 20.66 17.19 17.92
C PHE A 109 20.08 18.61 18.05
N TYR A 110 19.37 18.83 19.16
CA TYR A 110 18.67 20.07 19.46
C TYR A 110 19.54 20.98 20.33
N ASN A 111 20.08 22.06 19.74
CA ASN A 111 21.02 22.99 20.39
C ASN A 111 22.26 22.31 21.01
N VAL A 112 22.68 21.17 20.45
CA VAL A 112 23.90 20.47 20.85
C VAL A 112 24.65 20.00 19.62
N ASP A 113 25.98 20.10 19.65
CA ASP A 113 26.83 19.55 18.59
C ASP A 113 26.92 18.01 18.74
N PRO A 114 26.70 17.23 17.66
CA PRO A 114 26.85 15.77 17.68
C PRO A 114 28.19 15.28 18.24
N THR A 115 29.27 16.04 18.06
CA THR A 115 30.61 15.70 18.58
C THR A 115 30.67 15.73 20.11
N HIS A 116 29.93 16.64 20.75
CA HIS A 116 29.79 16.68 22.21
C HIS A 116 29.05 15.46 22.72
N VAL A 117 28.03 14.99 22.01
CA VAL A 117 27.32 13.75 22.34
C VAL A 117 28.23 12.53 22.16
N ARG A 118 28.94 12.46 21.02
CA ARG A 118 29.80 11.33 20.63
C ARG A 118 30.98 11.12 21.57
N HIS A 119 31.66 12.20 21.95
CA HIS A 119 32.87 12.14 22.77
C HIS A 119 32.63 12.53 24.24
N GLN A 120 31.37 12.83 24.60
CA GLN A 120 30.96 13.31 25.93
C GLN A 120 31.81 14.49 26.41
N THR A 121 31.99 15.48 25.53
CA THR A 121 32.70 16.73 25.80
C THR A 121 31.72 17.89 25.99
N GLY A 122 32.21 19.09 26.33
CA GLY A 122 31.34 20.26 26.52
C GLY A 122 30.30 20.03 27.64
N PRO A 123 29.01 20.31 27.41
CA PRO A 123 27.94 20.12 28.42
C PRO A 123 27.86 18.68 28.96
N TYR A 124 28.20 17.69 28.14
CA TYR A 124 28.12 16.28 28.52
C TYR A 124 29.27 15.87 29.44
N HIS A 125 30.41 16.57 29.39
CA HIS A 125 31.54 16.30 30.29
C HIS A 125 31.15 16.54 31.76
N GLU A 126 30.51 17.69 32.03
CA GLU A 126 30.08 18.06 33.38
C GLU A 126 28.97 17.14 33.89
N ALA A 127 28.04 16.73 33.02
CA ALA A 127 27.02 15.75 33.37
C ALA A 127 27.63 14.41 33.81
N PHE A 128 28.64 13.90 33.08
CA PHE A 128 29.32 12.66 33.46
C PHE A 128 30.19 12.79 34.71
N ARG A 129 30.72 13.98 35.02
CA ARG A 129 31.42 14.24 36.30
C ARG A 129 30.49 14.03 37.50
N LYS A 130 29.22 14.45 37.39
CA LYS A 130 28.19 14.25 38.42
C LYS A 130 27.78 12.77 38.56
N HIS A 131 27.95 11.97 37.51
CA HIS A 131 27.63 10.54 37.53
C HIS A 131 28.76 9.63 38.02
N MET A 132 29.92 10.18 38.38
CA MET A 132 31.08 9.41 38.88
C MET A 132 30.78 8.58 40.15
N ALA A 133 29.73 8.93 40.90
CA ALA A 133 29.24 8.15 42.04
C ALA A 133 28.40 6.91 41.65
N ALA A 134 28.08 6.72 40.36
CA ALA A 134 27.38 5.54 39.86
C ALA A 134 28.36 4.38 39.59
N LYS A 135 27.84 3.15 39.46
CA LYS A 135 28.65 1.96 39.12
C LYS A 135 29.38 2.16 37.78
N ILE A 136 30.69 1.91 37.78
CA ILE A 136 31.59 2.11 36.62
C ILE A 136 31.05 1.43 35.35
N ASP A 137 30.56 0.20 35.46
CA ASP A 137 30.03 -0.56 34.31
C ASP A 137 28.83 0.14 33.65
N ARG A 138 27.96 0.76 34.45
CA ARG A 138 26.80 1.50 33.95
C ARG A 138 27.22 2.77 33.24
N VAL A 139 28.18 3.51 33.81
CA VAL A 139 28.74 4.71 33.20
C VAL A 139 29.42 4.39 31.86
N ASN A 140 30.17 3.28 31.79
CA ASN A 140 30.80 2.82 30.56
C ASN A 140 29.76 2.47 29.48
N LYS A 141 28.68 1.78 29.86
CA LYS A 141 27.58 1.47 28.95
C LYS A 141 26.91 2.73 28.39
N TRP A 142 26.66 3.73 29.25
CA TRP A 142 26.12 5.03 28.82
C TRP A 142 27.04 5.74 27.81
N ARG A 143 28.35 5.76 28.04
CA ARG A 143 29.32 6.34 27.09
C ARG A 143 29.26 5.64 25.74
N GLN A 144 29.22 4.32 25.74
CA GLN A 144 29.17 3.52 24.52
C GLN A 144 27.91 3.81 23.69
N VAL A 145 26.72 3.79 24.32
CA VAL A 145 25.47 4.01 23.58
C VAL A 145 25.31 5.45 23.08
N LEU A 146 25.83 6.44 23.80
CA LEU A 146 25.88 7.83 23.34
C LEU A 146 26.76 7.99 22.10
N ALA A 147 27.95 7.38 22.11
CA ALA A 147 28.83 7.36 20.95
C ALA A 147 28.15 6.69 19.74
N SER A 148 27.60 5.49 19.93
CA SER A 148 26.92 4.74 18.87
C SER A 148 25.66 5.45 18.35
N ALA A 149 24.91 6.15 19.20
CA ALA A 149 23.74 6.92 18.78
C ALA A 149 24.14 8.19 18.01
N ALA A 150 25.24 8.85 18.41
CA ALA A 150 25.77 10.02 17.72
C ALA A 150 26.45 9.69 16.37
N ASP A 151 26.75 8.41 16.11
CA ASP A 151 27.24 7.91 14.82
C ASP A 151 26.13 7.66 13.80
N LEU A 152 24.86 7.68 14.22
CA LEU A 152 23.74 7.52 13.30
C LEU A 152 23.47 8.81 12.53
N ALA A 153 23.04 8.67 11.28
CA ALA A 153 22.52 9.79 10.50
C ALA A 153 21.28 10.36 11.20
N GLY A 154 21.36 11.63 11.59
CA GLY A 154 20.34 12.33 12.38
C GLY A 154 20.06 13.72 11.90
N PHE A 155 19.27 14.44 12.70
CA PHE A 155 18.86 15.80 12.39
C PHE A 155 19.53 16.83 13.28
N GLY A 156 20.12 17.87 12.69
CA GLY A 156 20.78 18.95 13.44
C GLY A 156 20.05 20.28 13.26
N LEU A 157 19.65 20.94 14.37
CA LEU A 157 18.93 22.21 14.31
C LEU A 157 19.70 23.30 13.56
N GLN A 158 20.99 23.44 13.84
CA GLN A 158 21.83 24.44 13.18
C GLN A 158 22.17 24.04 11.74
N ASN A 159 22.64 22.80 11.54
CA ASN A 159 23.22 22.37 10.26
C ASN A 159 22.18 22.08 9.16
N GLN A 160 20.97 21.62 9.51
CA GLN A 160 19.95 21.23 8.50
C GLN A 160 18.75 22.18 8.46
N ALA A 161 18.50 22.94 9.52
CA ALA A 161 17.34 23.81 9.61
C ALA A 161 17.71 25.29 9.79
N ASN A 162 19.00 25.64 9.77
CA ASN A 162 19.51 27.00 10.00
C ASN A 162 18.92 27.65 11.27
N GLY A 163 18.73 26.86 12.33
CA GLY A 163 18.15 27.32 13.60
C GLY A 163 16.61 27.38 13.63
N TYR A 164 15.91 27.12 12.53
CA TYR A 164 14.44 27.18 12.48
C TYR A 164 13.79 25.85 12.90
N GLU A 165 13.18 25.83 14.09
CA GLU A 165 12.54 24.62 14.64
C GLU A 165 11.42 24.06 13.75
N ALA A 166 10.59 24.92 13.16
CA ALA A 166 9.50 24.48 12.30
C ALA A 166 9.99 23.67 11.09
N LYS A 167 11.10 24.08 10.47
CA LYS A 167 11.74 23.36 9.37
C LYS A 167 12.32 22.03 9.84
N LEU A 168 12.98 22.02 11.01
CA LEU A 168 13.51 20.81 11.61
C LEU A 168 12.39 19.78 11.85
N ILE A 169 11.27 20.23 12.41
CA ILE A 169 10.09 19.37 12.67
C ILE A 169 9.53 18.83 11.36
N GLU A 170 9.38 19.66 10.32
CA GLU A 170 8.93 19.21 9.01
C GLU A 170 9.84 18.12 8.43
N HIS A 171 11.16 18.31 8.51
CA HIS A 171 12.13 17.30 8.06
C HIS A 171 12.01 15.99 8.84
N ILE A 172 11.91 16.05 10.17
CA ILE A 172 11.76 14.86 11.02
C ILE A 172 10.46 14.15 10.71
N VAL A 173 9.33 14.85 10.66
CA VAL A 173 8.01 14.26 10.37
C VAL A 173 8.02 13.56 9.01
N ASN A 174 8.60 14.20 7.99
CA ASN A 174 8.73 13.60 6.66
C ASN A 174 9.59 12.33 6.68
N ASP A 175 10.73 12.32 7.38
CA ASP A 175 11.60 11.15 7.47
C ASP A 175 10.96 10.00 8.27
N VAL A 176 10.26 10.32 9.36
CA VAL A 176 9.49 9.34 10.14
C VAL A 176 8.41 8.72 9.27
N LEU A 177 7.66 9.52 8.51
CA LEU A 177 6.67 9.01 7.54
C LEU A 177 7.31 8.10 6.50
N MET A 178 8.51 8.44 6.00
CA MET A 178 9.21 7.60 5.03
C MET A 178 9.53 6.21 5.58
N LYS A 179 9.81 6.12 6.88
CA LYS A 179 10.32 4.91 7.55
C LYS A 179 9.25 4.08 8.28
N LEU A 180 8.11 4.67 8.65
CA LEU A 180 6.98 3.99 9.32
C LEU A 180 5.78 3.71 8.41
N ASP A 181 5.84 4.15 7.17
CA ASP A 181 4.69 4.50 6.34
C ASP A 181 3.46 3.56 6.43
N PRO A 182 2.38 3.97 7.12
CA PRO A 182 1.12 3.23 7.17
C PRO A 182 0.28 3.37 5.90
N ARG A 183 0.72 4.16 4.90
CA ARG A 183 -0.05 4.48 3.68
C ARG A 183 0.37 3.69 2.44
N GLN A 184 1.29 2.74 2.57
CA GLN A 184 1.53 1.79 1.48
C GLN A 184 0.33 0.87 1.35
N LEU A 185 -0.14 0.71 0.12
CA LEU A 185 -1.19 -0.25 -0.19
C LEU A 185 -0.60 -1.64 -0.06
N ASP A 186 -1.37 -2.57 0.51
CA ASP A 186 -0.96 -3.96 0.60
C ASP A 186 -0.87 -4.57 -0.80
N ILE A 187 0.31 -5.07 -1.14
CA ILE A 187 0.63 -5.72 -2.42
C ILE A 187 0.73 -7.23 -2.14
N PRO A 188 0.23 -8.10 -3.03
CA PRO A 188 0.37 -9.55 -2.89
C PRO A 188 1.83 -9.95 -2.59
N LYS A 189 1.99 -10.79 -1.57
CA LYS A 189 3.29 -11.28 -1.10
C LYS A 189 4.14 -11.91 -2.20
N TYR A 190 3.49 -12.60 -3.14
CA TYR A 190 4.12 -13.35 -4.22
C TYR A 190 3.86 -12.68 -5.59
N MET A 191 4.02 -11.36 -5.65
CA MET A 191 3.88 -10.65 -6.92
C MET A 191 5.01 -10.99 -7.89
N VAL A 192 4.65 -11.28 -9.13
CA VAL A 192 5.57 -11.42 -10.27
C VAL A 192 5.47 -10.23 -11.22
N GLY A 193 6.53 -9.96 -11.99
CA GLY A 193 6.50 -8.92 -13.02
C GLY A 193 6.55 -7.48 -12.51
N GLY A 194 7.00 -7.24 -11.27
CA GLY A 194 7.17 -5.90 -10.70
C GLY A 194 8.13 -4.97 -11.47
N GLN A 195 8.94 -5.52 -12.38
CA GLN A 195 9.85 -4.81 -13.29
C GLN A 195 9.35 -4.80 -14.75
N SER A 196 8.05 -5.03 -14.97
CA SER A 196 7.47 -5.01 -16.32
C SER A 196 7.61 -3.64 -16.99
N SER A 197 7.66 -3.64 -18.33
CA SER A 197 7.61 -2.41 -19.13
C SER A 197 6.37 -1.58 -18.80
N LEU A 198 5.22 -2.23 -18.61
CA LEU A 198 3.96 -1.58 -18.20
C LEU A 198 4.13 -0.71 -16.95
N ILE A 199 4.67 -1.28 -15.86
CA ILE A 199 4.89 -0.53 -14.60
C ILE A 199 5.86 0.62 -14.83
N ARG A 200 6.93 0.39 -15.61
CA ARG A 200 7.91 1.43 -15.96
C ARG A 200 7.27 2.57 -16.75
N ASP A 201 6.43 2.26 -17.71
CA ASP A 201 5.79 3.23 -18.60
C ASP A 201 4.75 4.06 -17.83
N ILE A 202 3.96 3.43 -16.94
CA ILE A 202 3.06 4.13 -16.04
C ILE A 202 3.84 5.02 -15.07
N ASN A 203 4.92 4.51 -14.48
CA ASN A 203 5.79 5.32 -13.60
C ASN A 203 6.36 6.53 -14.34
N HIS A 204 6.89 6.34 -15.55
CA HIS A 204 7.39 7.44 -16.36
C HIS A 204 6.29 8.48 -16.63
N TRP A 205 5.09 8.03 -17.03
CA TRP A 205 3.95 8.91 -17.22
C TRP A 205 3.56 9.69 -15.96
N LEU A 206 3.49 9.03 -14.79
CA LEU A 206 3.20 9.68 -13.50
C LEU A 206 4.26 10.69 -13.10
N GLN A 207 5.52 10.44 -13.45
CA GLN A 207 6.67 11.24 -13.04
C GLN A 207 6.93 12.44 -13.96
N ASN A 208 6.38 12.44 -15.18
CA ASN A 208 6.48 13.55 -16.10
C ASN A 208 5.92 14.84 -15.50
N GLU A 209 6.68 15.93 -15.61
CA GLU A 209 6.34 17.26 -15.09
C GLU A 209 5.47 18.07 -16.08
N SER A 210 4.35 17.48 -16.49
CA SER A 210 3.34 18.19 -17.28
C SER A 210 2.65 19.27 -16.45
N SER A 211 2.36 20.40 -17.09
CA SER A 211 1.53 21.47 -16.51
C SER A 211 0.02 21.24 -16.68
N LYS A 212 -0.39 20.16 -17.37
CA LYS A 212 -1.79 19.80 -17.61
C LYS A 212 -2.28 18.73 -16.64
N VAL A 213 -3.59 18.64 -16.47
CA VAL A 213 -4.24 17.51 -15.78
C VAL A 213 -4.30 16.34 -16.75
N GLU A 214 -3.79 15.19 -16.36
CA GLU A 214 -3.73 14.02 -17.24
C GLU A 214 -4.46 12.82 -16.65
N VAL A 215 -5.13 12.07 -17.52
CA VAL A 215 -5.82 10.83 -17.18
C VAL A 215 -5.11 9.66 -17.87
N GLY A 216 -4.88 8.60 -17.10
CA GLY A 216 -4.38 7.32 -17.59
C GLY A 216 -5.39 6.23 -17.29
N ILE A 217 -5.52 5.24 -18.18
CA ILE A 217 -6.38 4.07 -17.99
C ILE A 217 -5.52 2.81 -18.12
N ILE A 218 -5.46 2.03 -17.05
CA ILE A 218 -4.99 0.64 -17.06
C ILE A 218 -6.17 -0.24 -17.43
N TYR A 219 -6.10 -0.94 -18.55
CA TYR A 219 -7.19 -1.78 -19.06
C TYR A 219 -6.74 -3.19 -19.42
N GLY A 220 -7.72 -4.11 -19.51
CA GLY A 220 -7.54 -5.54 -19.77
C GLY A 220 -8.58 -6.40 -19.04
N PRO A 221 -8.58 -7.73 -19.20
CA PRO A 221 -9.51 -8.64 -18.56
C PRO A 221 -9.55 -8.59 -17.04
N GLY A 222 -10.70 -9.05 -16.53
CA GLY A 222 -10.76 -9.57 -15.17
C GLY A 222 -9.65 -10.58 -14.90
N GLY A 223 -8.95 -10.43 -13.76
CA GLY A 223 -7.94 -11.39 -13.31
C GLY A 223 -6.51 -11.19 -13.84
N GLU A 224 -6.25 -10.23 -14.73
CA GLU A 224 -4.89 -9.93 -15.23
C GLU A 224 -4.01 -9.09 -14.28
N GLY A 225 -4.54 -8.66 -13.14
CA GLY A 225 -3.74 -7.96 -12.12
C GLY A 225 -3.66 -6.45 -12.27
N LYS A 226 -4.61 -5.80 -12.96
CA LYS A 226 -4.72 -4.32 -13.06
C LYS A 226 -4.66 -3.63 -11.69
N THR A 227 -5.46 -4.10 -10.72
CA THR A 227 -5.45 -3.61 -9.34
C THR A 227 -4.07 -3.73 -8.70
N THR A 228 -3.39 -4.86 -8.91
CA THR A 228 -2.03 -5.09 -8.41
C THR A 228 -1.04 -4.10 -9.01
N VAL A 229 -1.08 -3.90 -10.34
CA VAL A 229 -0.25 -2.89 -11.03
C VAL A 229 -0.53 -1.49 -10.46
N ALA A 230 -1.79 -1.12 -10.29
CA ALA A 230 -2.20 0.18 -9.76
C ALA A 230 -1.67 0.43 -8.34
N LYS A 231 -1.72 -0.60 -7.47
CA LYS A 231 -1.15 -0.53 -6.12
C LYS A 231 0.37 -0.37 -6.13
N VAL A 232 1.06 -1.09 -7.02
CA VAL A 232 2.53 -0.96 -7.16
C VAL A 232 2.94 0.43 -7.62
N VAL A 233 2.31 0.96 -8.66
CA VAL A 233 2.64 2.30 -9.16
C VAL A 233 2.24 3.39 -8.17
N TYR A 234 1.17 3.19 -7.39
CA TYR A 234 0.86 4.03 -6.25
C TYR A 234 2.04 4.03 -5.25
N ASN A 235 2.42 2.87 -4.73
CA ASN A 235 3.50 2.76 -3.74
C ASN A 235 4.87 3.21 -4.28
N ALA A 236 5.09 3.19 -5.59
CA ALA A 236 6.31 3.72 -6.21
C ALA A 236 6.32 5.26 -6.31
N ASN A 237 5.15 5.89 -6.51
CA ASN A 237 5.06 7.34 -6.79
C ASN A 237 4.42 8.16 -5.67
N TYR A 238 3.83 7.52 -4.66
CA TYR A 238 3.03 8.18 -3.64
C TYR A 238 3.75 9.37 -3.01
N ARG A 239 5.06 9.26 -2.70
CA ARG A 239 5.86 10.36 -2.11
C ARG A 239 5.97 11.61 -3.00
N ARG A 240 5.81 11.47 -4.31
CA ARG A 240 5.90 12.60 -5.27
C ARG A 240 4.65 13.48 -5.22
N PHE A 241 3.57 12.98 -4.63
CA PHE A 241 2.31 13.69 -4.49
C PHE A 241 1.99 13.86 -3.01
N LYS A 242 2.02 15.11 -2.54
CA LYS A 242 1.64 15.45 -1.16
C LYS A 242 0.21 15.00 -0.84
N SER A 243 -0.66 15.12 -1.85
CA SER A 243 -2.07 14.76 -1.79
C SER A 243 -2.36 13.67 -2.78
N ARG A 244 -2.92 12.57 -2.29
CA ARG A 244 -3.08 11.34 -3.05
C ARG A 244 -4.18 10.49 -2.46
N SER A 245 -4.83 9.69 -3.30
CA SER A 245 -5.85 8.76 -2.84
C SER A 245 -5.92 7.53 -3.74
N PHE A 246 -6.10 6.37 -3.15
CA PHE A 246 -6.47 5.14 -3.84
C PHE A 246 -7.89 4.78 -3.43
N LEU A 247 -8.82 4.77 -4.39
CA LEU A 247 -10.21 4.43 -4.19
C LEU A 247 -10.45 3.04 -4.78
N ALA A 248 -10.57 2.05 -3.89
CA ALA A 248 -10.70 0.65 -4.25
C ALA A 248 -12.11 0.29 -4.73
N ASP A 249 -12.20 -0.69 -5.63
CA ASP A 249 -13.42 -1.40 -6.01
C ASP A 249 -14.61 -0.50 -6.40
N VAL A 250 -14.35 0.59 -7.14
CA VAL A 250 -15.32 1.66 -7.47
C VAL A 250 -16.60 1.08 -8.06
N ARG A 251 -16.53 0.11 -8.99
CA ARG A 251 -17.69 -0.60 -9.55
C ARG A 251 -18.62 -1.15 -8.48
N THR A 252 -18.07 -1.81 -7.46
CA THR A 252 -18.89 -2.40 -6.39
C THR A 252 -19.28 -1.38 -5.33
N ALA A 253 -18.42 -0.39 -5.10
CA ALA A 253 -18.59 0.70 -4.15
C ALA A 253 -19.44 1.87 -4.69
N CYS A 254 -20.11 1.70 -5.84
CA CYS A 254 -20.96 2.72 -6.45
C CYS A 254 -22.38 2.22 -6.78
N ARG A 255 -22.83 1.13 -6.15
CA ARG A 255 -24.16 0.54 -6.41
C ARG A 255 -25.31 1.39 -5.87
N LYS A 256 -25.07 2.16 -4.80
CA LYS A 256 -26.04 3.07 -4.19
C LYS A 256 -25.42 4.43 -3.92
N ASP A 257 -26.28 5.44 -3.75
CA ASP A 257 -25.83 6.81 -3.47
C ASP A 257 -25.02 6.95 -2.17
N SER A 258 -25.34 6.15 -1.15
CA SER A 258 -24.56 6.07 0.10
C SER A 258 -23.11 5.64 -0.12
N ASP A 259 -22.86 4.82 -1.14
CA ASP A 259 -21.54 4.25 -1.38
C ASP A 259 -20.62 5.29 -2.06
N PHE A 260 -21.19 6.16 -2.90
CA PHE A 260 -20.50 7.35 -3.42
C PHE A 260 -20.07 8.29 -2.30
N VAL A 261 -20.95 8.60 -1.35
CA VAL A 261 -20.61 9.45 -0.20
C VAL A 261 -19.41 8.91 0.57
N ARG A 262 -19.31 7.58 0.73
CA ARG A 262 -18.15 6.94 1.36
C ARG A 262 -16.85 7.17 0.57
N LEU A 263 -16.87 6.99 -0.75
CA LEU A 263 -15.69 7.23 -1.60
C LEU A 263 -15.29 8.71 -1.61
N GLN A 264 -16.25 9.62 -1.65
CA GLN A 264 -15.99 11.06 -1.56
C GLN A 264 -15.37 11.43 -0.21
N THR A 265 -15.89 10.86 0.89
CA THR A 265 -15.34 11.04 2.23
C THR A 265 -13.90 10.55 2.32
N GLN A 266 -13.64 9.34 1.82
CA GLN A 266 -12.29 8.77 1.79
C GLN A 266 -11.31 9.66 1.00
N LEU A 267 -11.71 10.11 -0.20
CA LEU A 267 -10.88 10.99 -1.01
C LEU A 267 -10.52 12.28 -0.27
N ILE A 268 -11.52 12.95 0.31
CA ILE A 268 -11.31 14.21 1.01
C ILE A 268 -10.43 14.00 2.26
N ARG A 269 -10.67 12.94 3.04
CA ARG A 269 -9.83 12.58 4.20
C ARG A 269 -8.38 12.34 3.80
N ASN A 270 -8.15 11.63 2.69
CA ASN A 270 -6.81 11.36 2.19
C ASN A 270 -6.06 12.64 1.76
N ILE A 271 -6.79 13.67 1.30
CA ILE A 271 -6.22 14.95 0.85
C ILE A 271 -6.00 15.93 2.01
N ILE A 272 -7.02 16.14 2.86
CA ILE A 272 -6.99 17.13 3.95
C ILE A 272 -6.33 16.56 5.22
N LYS A 273 -6.33 15.24 5.40
CA LYS A 273 -5.86 14.53 6.61
C LYS A 273 -6.63 14.96 7.87
N ASN A 274 -7.93 15.19 7.72
CA ASN A 274 -8.84 15.50 8.82
C ASN A 274 -9.93 14.44 8.89
N GLU A 275 -10.03 13.75 10.03
CA GLU A 275 -10.99 12.66 10.26
C GLU A 275 -12.42 13.16 10.52
N ASP A 276 -12.57 14.40 11.03
CA ASP A 276 -13.85 14.98 11.47
C ASP A 276 -14.73 15.51 10.32
N ILE A 277 -14.38 15.19 9.08
CA ILE A 277 -15.10 15.65 7.90
C ILE A 277 -16.44 14.92 7.81
N LYS A 278 -17.52 15.70 7.84
CA LYS A 278 -18.88 15.25 7.59
C LYS A 278 -19.27 15.54 6.15
N ILE A 279 -19.83 14.55 5.46
CA ILE A 279 -20.46 14.69 4.14
C ILE A 279 -21.91 14.26 4.27
N ASP A 280 -22.84 15.16 3.94
CA ASP A 280 -24.27 14.91 4.12
C ASP A 280 -24.87 14.14 2.94
N ASP A 281 -24.46 14.48 1.72
CA ASP A 281 -24.89 13.81 0.48
C ASP A 281 -23.85 13.93 -0.64
N ILE A 282 -24.17 13.37 -1.82
CA ILE A 282 -23.27 13.37 -2.98
C ILE A 282 -22.92 14.78 -3.46
N SER A 283 -23.88 15.71 -3.44
CA SER A 283 -23.70 17.07 -3.93
C SER A 283 -22.77 17.86 -3.01
N ASP A 284 -22.99 17.75 -1.69
CA ASP A 284 -22.08 18.29 -0.67
C ASP A 284 -20.67 17.69 -0.82
N GLY A 285 -20.57 16.38 -1.02
CA GLY A 285 -19.30 15.71 -1.25
C GLY A 285 -18.59 16.20 -2.51
N ARG A 286 -19.32 16.42 -3.61
CA ARG A 286 -18.79 16.98 -4.87
C ARG A 286 -18.26 18.41 -4.68
N GLU A 287 -19.00 19.26 -3.98
CA GLU A 287 -18.57 20.63 -3.70
C GLU A 287 -17.29 20.66 -2.85
N LYS A 288 -17.23 19.83 -1.80
CA LYS A 288 -16.03 19.69 -0.98
C LYS A 288 -14.85 19.13 -1.75
N ILE A 289 -15.06 18.13 -2.62
CA ILE A 289 -14.03 17.60 -3.52
C ILE A 289 -13.46 18.72 -4.40
N LYS A 290 -14.34 19.47 -5.09
CA LYS A 290 -13.94 20.60 -5.94
C LYS A 290 -13.04 21.59 -5.20
N ASN A 291 -13.39 21.92 -3.96
CA ASN A 291 -12.64 22.86 -3.13
C ASN A 291 -11.26 22.36 -2.71
N VAL A 292 -10.99 21.04 -2.73
CA VAL A 292 -9.73 20.46 -2.23
C VAL A 292 -8.82 19.96 -3.34
N ILE A 293 -9.37 19.45 -4.44
CA ILE A 293 -8.56 18.92 -5.56
C ILE A 293 -8.00 20.05 -6.45
N GLY A 294 -8.62 21.23 -6.39
CA GLY A 294 -8.19 22.42 -7.13
C GLY A 294 -7.06 23.22 -6.48
N THR A 295 -6.62 22.88 -5.26
CA THR A 295 -5.67 23.71 -4.51
C THR A 295 -4.22 23.26 -4.60
N GLN A 296 -3.98 22.02 -5.03
CA GLN A 296 -2.64 21.43 -5.08
C GLN A 296 -2.61 20.25 -6.04
N LYS A 297 -1.41 19.95 -6.56
CA LYS A 297 -1.17 18.78 -7.42
C LYS A 297 -1.50 17.49 -6.67
N ILE A 298 -2.36 16.66 -7.25
CA ILE A 298 -2.78 15.37 -6.65
C ILE A 298 -2.57 14.17 -7.56
N MET A 299 -2.43 12.99 -6.96
CA MET A 299 -2.52 11.69 -7.65
C MET A 299 -3.71 10.90 -7.13
N VAL A 300 -4.71 10.66 -7.97
CA VAL A 300 -5.89 9.84 -7.61
C VAL A 300 -5.89 8.58 -8.44
N ILE A 301 -6.04 7.43 -7.78
CA ILE A 301 -6.25 6.15 -8.45
C ILE A 301 -7.67 5.66 -8.17
N LEU A 302 -8.41 5.36 -9.23
CA LEU A 302 -9.76 4.79 -9.19
C LEU A 302 -9.68 3.34 -9.67
N ASP A 303 -9.92 2.39 -8.78
CA ASP A 303 -9.79 0.98 -9.10
C ASP A 303 -11.14 0.36 -9.47
N ASP A 304 -11.15 -0.48 -10.51
CA ASP A 304 -12.29 -1.21 -11.06
C ASP A 304 -13.45 -0.28 -11.44
N VAL A 305 -13.22 0.74 -12.27
CA VAL A 305 -14.29 1.61 -12.81
C VAL A 305 -14.96 0.93 -13.99
N GLU A 306 -16.28 0.81 -13.94
CA GLU A 306 -17.09 0.13 -14.97
C GLU A 306 -17.56 1.08 -16.06
N ASP A 307 -18.02 2.27 -15.69
CA ASP A 307 -18.66 3.19 -16.62
C ASP A 307 -18.26 4.66 -16.39
N VAL A 308 -18.49 5.49 -17.42
CA VAL A 308 -18.15 6.92 -17.40
C VAL A 308 -19.00 7.69 -16.38
N ALA A 309 -20.22 7.25 -16.09
CA ALA A 309 -21.08 7.92 -15.12
C ALA A 309 -20.51 7.80 -13.69
N GLN A 310 -19.91 6.67 -13.31
CA GLN A 310 -19.19 6.51 -12.04
C GLN A 310 -18.06 7.53 -11.91
N PHE A 311 -17.27 7.70 -12.97
CA PHE A 311 -16.19 8.69 -13.03
C PHE A 311 -16.73 10.13 -12.91
N LEU A 312 -17.72 10.49 -13.74
CA LEU A 312 -18.30 11.83 -13.77
C LEU A 312 -19.11 12.18 -12.52
N LYS A 313 -19.61 11.18 -11.78
CA LYS A 313 -20.30 11.36 -10.51
C LYS A 313 -19.33 11.63 -9.35
N MET A 314 -18.07 11.21 -9.48
CA MET A 314 -16.98 11.57 -8.55
C MET A 314 -16.35 12.93 -8.87
N PHE A 315 -16.10 13.22 -10.16
CA PHE A 315 -15.35 14.40 -10.59
C PHE A 315 -15.98 15.10 -11.78
N ASP A 316 -15.75 16.40 -11.88
CA ASP A 316 -15.84 17.13 -13.14
C ASP A 316 -14.41 17.34 -13.67
N TYR A 317 -14.03 16.52 -14.63
CA TYR A 317 -12.73 16.54 -15.29
C TYR A 317 -12.82 17.29 -16.63
N PRO A 318 -11.80 18.09 -17.00
CA PRO A 318 -10.58 18.41 -16.25
C PRO A 318 -10.72 19.58 -15.26
N ASN A 319 -11.85 20.28 -15.26
CA ASN A 319 -12.00 21.64 -14.72
C ASN A 319 -11.68 21.80 -13.23
N TRP A 320 -11.90 20.76 -12.42
CA TRP A 320 -11.72 20.89 -10.96
C TRP A 320 -10.28 20.70 -10.49
N PHE A 321 -9.43 20.05 -11.29
CA PHE A 321 -8.11 19.61 -10.82
C PHE A 321 -7.05 20.69 -10.99
N PHE A 322 -6.16 20.80 -10.00
CA PHE A 322 -4.97 21.64 -10.10
C PHE A 322 -4.03 21.14 -11.21
N SER A 323 -3.39 22.06 -11.92
CA SER A 323 -2.40 21.76 -12.97
C SER A 323 -1.34 20.75 -12.55
N GLY A 324 -1.05 19.79 -13.43
CA GLY A 324 -0.11 18.70 -13.17
C GLY A 324 -0.67 17.54 -12.35
N SER A 325 -1.95 17.57 -11.95
CA SER A 325 -2.60 16.43 -11.28
C SER A 325 -2.72 15.24 -12.22
N LYS A 326 -2.62 14.03 -11.64
CA LYS A 326 -2.67 12.75 -12.34
C LYS A 326 -3.85 11.93 -11.84
N ILE A 327 -4.70 11.48 -12.75
CA ILE A 327 -5.77 10.53 -12.44
C ILE A 327 -5.47 9.22 -13.17
N LEU A 328 -5.37 8.11 -12.44
CA LEU A 328 -5.16 6.78 -13.01
C LEU A 328 -6.40 5.93 -12.71
N ILE A 329 -6.92 5.27 -13.73
CA ILE A 329 -8.13 4.45 -13.62
C ILE A 329 -7.76 3.02 -13.97
N THR A 330 -8.22 2.03 -13.21
CA THR A 330 -8.25 0.65 -13.70
C THR A 330 -9.66 0.34 -14.19
N SER A 331 -9.76 -0.28 -15.37
CA SER A 331 -11.05 -0.64 -15.95
C SER A 331 -10.93 -1.91 -16.77
N ARG A 332 -12.06 -2.60 -16.98
CA ARG A 332 -12.15 -3.64 -18.00
C ARG A 332 -12.51 -3.08 -19.36
N ASP A 333 -12.88 -1.79 -19.43
CA ASP A 333 -13.25 -1.12 -20.66
C ASP A 333 -12.11 -0.24 -21.20
N ARG A 334 -11.49 -0.67 -22.30
CA ARG A 334 -10.49 0.13 -23.06
C ARG A 334 -11.06 1.46 -23.55
N HIS A 335 -12.36 1.46 -23.80
CA HIS A 335 -13.14 2.55 -24.36
C HIS A 335 -13.79 3.42 -23.28
N LEU A 336 -13.45 3.21 -22.01
CA LEU A 336 -13.80 4.17 -20.97
C LEU A 336 -13.23 5.55 -21.38
N LEU A 337 -14.11 6.56 -21.45
CA LEU A 337 -13.78 7.92 -21.88
C LEU A 337 -13.28 8.05 -23.36
N ILE A 338 -13.89 7.33 -24.33
CA ILE A 338 -13.56 7.34 -25.78
C ILE A 338 -13.27 8.74 -26.37
N ASN A 339 -14.01 9.78 -25.97
CA ASN A 339 -14.00 11.07 -26.66
C ASN A 339 -12.78 11.95 -26.37
N ASP A 340 -11.82 11.46 -25.57
CA ASP A 340 -10.61 12.20 -25.25
C ASP A 340 -9.35 11.45 -25.70
N SER A 341 -8.77 11.91 -26.80
CA SER A 341 -7.53 11.38 -27.37
C SER A 341 -6.30 11.68 -26.53
N SER A 342 -6.40 12.55 -25.51
CA SER A 342 -5.30 12.88 -24.61
C SER A 342 -5.09 11.87 -23.49
N ILE A 343 -6.02 10.91 -23.33
CA ILE A 343 -5.97 9.88 -22.30
C ILE A 343 -4.89 8.84 -22.63
N ALA A 344 -3.95 8.67 -21.69
CA ALA A 344 -2.94 7.63 -21.75
C ALA A 344 -3.58 6.25 -21.50
N ARG A 345 -3.17 5.26 -22.29
CA ARG A 345 -3.74 3.90 -22.23
C ARG A 345 -2.64 2.89 -21.98
N PHE A 346 -2.84 2.06 -20.96
CA PHE A 346 -1.88 1.09 -20.46
C PHE A 346 -2.55 -0.27 -20.41
N GLU A 347 -2.10 -1.19 -21.25
CA GLU A 347 -2.71 -2.51 -21.36
C GLU A 347 -2.02 -3.50 -20.42
N THR A 348 -2.81 -4.25 -19.63
CA THR A 348 -2.30 -5.47 -19.01
C THR A 348 -2.25 -6.59 -20.03
N CYS A 349 -1.30 -7.49 -19.82
CA CYS A 349 -1.19 -8.72 -20.59
C CYS A 349 -1.15 -9.90 -19.63
N LEU A 350 -1.46 -11.08 -20.16
CA LEU A 350 -1.14 -12.34 -19.50
C LEU A 350 0.32 -12.42 -19.08
N LEU A 351 0.55 -13.26 -18.08
CA LEU A 351 1.89 -13.65 -17.72
C LEU A 351 2.49 -14.53 -18.80
N ASP A 352 3.76 -14.28 -19.10
CA ASP A 352 4.58 -15.23 -19.84
C ASP A 352 4.77 -16.52 -19.03
N GLN A 353 5.30 -17.54 -19.69
CA GLN A 353 5.48 -18.86 -19.10
C GLN A 353 6.34 -18.83 -17.84
N GLU A 354 7.42 -18.03 -17.83
CA GLU A 354 8.35 -17.93 -16.71
C GLU A 354 7.66 -17.35 -15.47
N LYS A 355 6.98 -16.21 -15.61
CA LYS A 355 6.22 -15.59 -14.52
C LYS A 355 5.04 -16.44 -14.07
N SER A 356 4.42 -17.18 -14.99
CA SER A 356 3.33 -18.10 -14.65
C SER A 356 3.82 -19.25 -13.77
N ILE A 357 4.99 -19.82 -14.09
CA ILE A 357 5.66 -20.84 -13.28
C ILE A 357 5.99 -20.27 -11.91
N GLU A 358 6.58 -19.08 -11.85
CA GLU A 358 6.98 -18.44 -10.60
C GLU A 358 5.76 -18.19 -9.68
N LEU A 359 4.71 -17.57 -10.21
CA LEU A 359 3.49 -17.26 -9.45
C LEU A 359 2.82 -18.54 -8.95
N PHE A 360 2.59 -19.51 -9.84
CA PHE A 360 2.01 -20.80 -9.45
C PHE A 360 2.84 -21.47 -8.35
N SER A 361 4.16 -21.48 -8.51
CA SER A 361 5.05 -22.18 -7.60
C SER A 361 5.07 -21.57 -6.20
N TYR A 362 5.01 -20.25 -6.11
CA TYR A 362 4.94 -19.58 -4.82
C TYR A 362 3.65 -19.90 -4.08
N HIS A 363 2.52 -19.92 -4.78
CA HIS A 363 1.22 -20.21 -4.18
C HIS A 363 1.07 -21.68 -3.80
N ALA A 364 1.58 -22.61 -4.62
CA ALA A 364 1.49 -24.05 -4.36
C ALA A 364 2.55 -24.58 -3.38
N PHE A 365 3.81 -24.14 -3.52
CA PHE A 365 4.97 -24.69 -2.80
C PHE A 365 5.68 -23.69 -1.88
N GLY A 366 5.36 -22.40 -1.95
CA GLY A 366 6.04 -21.34 -1.20
C GLY A 366 7.45 -21.01 -1.74
N LYS A 367 7.79 -21.44 -2.96
CA LYS A 367 9.10 -21.25 -3.60
C LYS A 367 8.92 -20.82 -5.06
N ALA A 368 9.93 -20.19 -5.65
CA ALA A 368 9.87 -19.69 -7.03
C ALA A 368 9.73 -20.79 -8.11
N TYR A 369 10.01 -22.05 -7.78
CA TYR A 369 9.95 -23.16 -8.73
C TYR A 369 9.37 -24.42 -8.08
N PRO A 370 8.71 -25.30 -8.87
CA PRO A 370 8.20 -26.56 -8.37
C PRO A 370 9.33 -27.53 -8.02
N PRO A 371 9.15 -28.42 -7.03
CA PRO A 371 10.06 -29.54 -6.79
C PRO A 371 10.21 -30.41 -8.04
N LYS A 372 11.39 -31.04 -8.23
CA LYS A 372 11.70 -31.83 -9.44
C LYS A 372 10.64 -32.90 -9.75
N GLU A 373 10.11 -33.55 -8.73
CA GLU A 373 9.09 -34.59 -8.85
C GLU A 373 7.74 -34.04 -9.34
N ASN A 374 7.43 -32.77 -9.04
CA ASN A 374 6.15 -32.14 -9.35
C ASN A 374 6.18 -31.23 -10.59
N ILE A 375 7.32 -31.10 -11.28
CA ILE A 375 7.45 -30.21 -12.45
C ILE A 375 6.39 -30.55 -13.50
N LYS A 376 6.28 -31.82 -13.89
CA LYS A 376 5.40 -32.24 -14.98
C LYS A 376 3.94 -31.89 -14.71
N ILE A 377 3.42 -32.30 -13.55
CA ILE A 377 2.04 -32.03 -13.16
C ILE A 377 1.78 -30.54 -12.97
N SER A 378 2.74 -29.79 -12.40
CA SER A 378 2.60 -28.33 -12.25
C SER A 378 2.45 -27.63 -13.61
N MET A 379 3.21 -28.06 -14.63
CA MET A 379 3.11 -27.48 -15.98
C MET A 379 1.73 -27.70 -16.59
N LEU A 380 1.08 -28.84 -16.34
CA LEU A 380 -0.29 -29.08 -16.81
C LEU A 380 -1.29 -28.08 -16.20
N PHE A 381 -1.22 -27.84 -14.90
CA PHE A 381 -2.04 -26.83 -14.24
C PHE A 381 -1.75 -25.40 -14.74
N ILE A 382 -0.47 -25.07 -14.95
CA ILE A 382 -0.06 -23.75 -15.45
C ILE A 382 -0.57 -23.53 -16.88
N GLU A 383 -0.45 -24.54 -17.75
CA GLU A 383 -0.97 -24.51 -19.11
C GLU A 383 -2.49 -24.34 -19.12
N TYR A 384 -3.19 -25.07 -18.25
CA TYR A 384 -4.63 -24.93 -18.05
C TYR A 384 -5.05 -23.50 -17.67
N CYS A 385 -4.26 -22.81 -16.84
CA CYS A 385 -4.54 -21.42 -16.44
C CYS A 385 -4.32 -20.40 -17.56
N GLY A 386 -3.61 -20.78 -18.64
CA GLY A 386 -3.38 -19.91 -19.81
C GLY A 386 -2.70 -18.58 -19.47
N GLY A 387 -1.84 -18.55 -18.44
CA GLY A 387 -1.10 -17.36 -18.01
C GLY A 387 -1.92 -16.31 -17.25
N LEU A 388 -3.19 -16.57 -16.92
CA LEU A 388 -4.04 -15.63 -16.18
C LEU A 388 -3.64 -15.63 -14.67
N PRO A 389 -3.11 -14.52 -14.12
CA PRO A 389 -2.61 -14.47 -12.74
C PRO A 389 -3.60 -14.99 -11.70
N LEU A 390 -4.84 -14.54 -11.77
CA LEU A 390 -5.86 -14.91 -10.78
C LEU A 390 -6.23 -16.40 -10.85
N ALA A 391 -6.26 -17.00 -12.04
CA ALA A 391 -6.49 -18.44 -12.17
C ALA A 391 -5.32 -19.24 -11.58
N LEU A 392 -4.08 -18.82 -11.89
CA LEU A 392 -2.86 -19.43 -11.34
C LEU A 392 -2.85 -19.40 -9.81
N GLU A 393 -3.12 -18.24 -9.22
CA GLU A 393 -3.15 -18.06 -7.77
C GLU A 393 -4.19 -18.96 -7.09
N VAL A 394 -5.42 -18.98 -7.60
CA VAL A 394 -6.53 -19.73 -7.00
C VAL A 394 -6.29 -21.24 -7.10
N LEU A 395 -5.92 -21.73 -8.28
CA LEU A 395 -5.62 -23.16 -8.52
C LEU A 395 -4.40 -23.63 -7.73
N ALA A 396 -3.30 -22.86 -7.76
CA ALA A 396 -2.10 -23.21 -7.00
C ALA A 396 -2.37 -23.28 -5.49
N SER A 397 -3.15 -22.30 -4.98
CA SER A 397 -3.48 -22.23 -3.56
C SER A 397 -4.41 -23.38 -3.12
N SER A 398 -5.33 -23.84 -3.98
CA SER A 398 -6.18 -24.99 -3.67
C SER A 398 -5.41 -26.32 -3.62
N LEU A 399 -4.33 -26.42 -4.40
CA LEU A 399 -3.47 -27.61 -4.42
C LEU A 399 -2.59 -27.73 -3.18
N ARG A 400 -2.29 -26.63 -2.49
CA ARG A 400 -1.43 -26.62 -1.30
C ARG A 400 -1.96 -27.48 -0.14
N SER A 401 -3.27 -27.68 -0.07
CA SER A 401 -3.92 -28.57 0.91
C SER A 401 -4.03 -30.03 0.48
N ILE A 402 -3.61 -30.37 -0.73
CA ILE A 402 -3.81 -31.70 -1.34
C ILE A 402 -2.47 -32.44 -1.39
N ASN A 403 -2.47 -33.73 -1.05
CA ASN A 403 -1.29 -34.58 -1.17
C ASN A 403 -0.84 -34.65 -2.64
N PHE A 404 0.47 -34.52 -2.90
CA PHE A 404 1.04 -34.50 -4.24
C PHE A 404 0.66 -35.72 -5.10
N GLU A 405 0.50 -36.89 -4.48
CA GLU A 405 0.06 -38.12 -5.15
C GLU A 405 -1.35 -38.00 -5.75
N MET A 406 -2.18 -37.09 -5.24
CA MET A 406 -3.54 -36.86 -5.72
C MET A 406 -3.63 -35.76 -6.78
N TRP A 407 -2.54 -35.05 -7.10
CA TRP A 407 -2.59 -33.93 -8.03
C TRP A 407 -2.98 -34.35 -9.46
N GLU A 408 -2.55 -35.52 -9.92
CA GLU A 408 -2.94 -36.06 -11.22
C GLU A 408 -4.45 -36.31 -11.29
N SER A 409 -5.02 -36.99 -10.28
CA SER A 409 -6.47 -37.22 -10.19
C SER A 409 -7.26 -35.91 -10.05
N GLN A 410 -6.73 -34.91 -9.35
CA GLN A 410 -7.36 -33.58 -9.29
C GLN A 410 -7.33 -32.87 -10.65
N TYR A 411 -6.24 -33.00 -11.41
CA TYR A 411 -6.16 -32.45 -12.75
C TYR A 411 -7.16 -33.13 -13.70
N GLU A 412 -7.27 -34.46 -13.68
CA GLU A 412 -8.29 -35.19 -14.44
C GLU A 412 -9.70 -34.71 -14.07
N ARG A 413 -10.00 -34.57 -12.78
CA ARG A 413 -11.29 -34.04 -12.32
C ARG A 413 -11.57 -32.64 -12.85
N LEU A 414 -10.56 -31.76 -12.92
CA LEU A 414 -10.69 -30.41 -13.48
C LEU A 414 -10.99 -30.39 -14.97
N GLN A 415 -10.51 -31.38 -15.72
CA GLN A 415 -10.83 -31.52 -17.14
C GLN A 415 -12.29 -31.89 -17.36
N ASP A 416 -12.87 -32.69 -16.45
CA ASP A 416 -14.27 -33.09 -16.52
C ASP A 416 -15.23 -32.06 -15.89
N HIS A 417 -14.80 -31.38 -14.82
CA HIS A 417 -15.61 -30.44 -14.06
C HIS A 417 -14.77 -29.22 -13.66
N LEU A 418 -15.21 -28.02 -14.06
CA LEU A 418 -14.62 -26.78 -13.56
C LEU A 418 -14.74 -26.74 -12.03
N ASP A 419 -13.60 -26.62 -11.34
CA ASP A 419 -13.60 -26.46 -9.88
C ASP A 419 -14.39 -25.21 -9.52
N GLU A 420 -15.34 -25.36 -8.60
CA GLU A 420 -16.31 -24.32 -8.25
C GLU A 420 -15.61 -23.03 -7.77
N LYS A 421 -14.45 -23.11 -7.09
CA LYS A 421 -13.73 -21.91 -6.63
C LYS A 421 -13.06 -21.19 -7.80
N VAL A 422 -12.52 -21.94 -8.76
CA VAL A 422 -11.91 -21.39 -9.97
C VAL A 422 -12.98 -20.80 -10.88
N PHE A 423 -14.08 -21.53 -11.07
CA PHE A 423 -15.26 -21.08 -11.79
C PHE A 423 -15.81 -19.81 -11.17
N ASN A 424 -16.05 -19.77 -9.86
CA ASN A 424 -16.61 -18.59 -9.19
C ASN A 424 -15.73 -17.35 -9.32
N VAL A 425 -14.43 -17.50 -9.52
CA VAL A 425 -13.51 -16.38 -9.72
C VAL A 425 -13.51 -15.90 -11.18
N LEU A 426 -13.63 -16.81 -12.15
CA LEU A 426 -13.66 -16.49 -13.59
C LEU A 426 -15.07 -16.13 -14.10
N ALA A 427 -16.11 -16.69 -13.49
CA ALA A 427 -17.51 -16.52 -13.85
C ALA A 427 -17.97 -15.08 -13.71
N TRP A 428 -17.31 -14.26 -12.88
CA TRP A 428 -17.64 -12.84 -12.75
C TRP A 428 -17.51 -12.06 -14.06
N SER A 429 -16.64 -12.43 -15.00
CA SER A 429 -16.64 -11.77 -16.32
C SER A 429 -17.77 -12.27 -17.21
N PHE A 430 -18.10 -13.56 -17.12
CA PHE A 430 -19.17 -14.19 -17.88
C PHE A 430 -20.57 -13.73 -17.42
N ASP A 431 -20.81 -13.65 -16.11
CA ASP A 431 -22.09 -13.29 -15.52
C ASP A 431 -22.53 -11.86 -15.87
N PHE A 432 -21.57 -11.00 -16.21
CA PHE A 432 -21.79 -9.61 -16.63
C PHE A 432 -22.13 -9.45 -18.10
N LEU A 433 -22.02 -10.50 -18.92
CA LEU A 433 -22.51 -10.48 -20.28
C LEU A 433 -24.05 -10.49 -20.28
N HIS A 434 -24.67 -9.76 -21.21
CA HIS A 434 -26.11 -9.90 -21.45
C HIS A 434 -26.43 -11.30 -21.98
N ASP A 435 -27.65 -11.78 -21.75
CA ASP A 435 -28.04 -13.17 -22.04
C ASP A 435 -27.70 -13.61 -23.47
N THR A 436 -28.01 -12.78 -24.48
CA THR A 436 -27.66 -13.07 -25.88
C THR A 436 -26.15 -13.20 -26.10
N VAL A 437 -25.35 -12.39 -25.42
CA VAL A 437 -23.88 -12.41 -25.52
C VAL A 437 -23.30 -13.61 -24.76
N LYS A 438 -23.93 -14.02 -23.65
CA LYS A 438 -23.63 -15.28 -22.95
C LYS A 438 -23.87 -16.47 -23.86
N ASP A 439 -25.01 -16.52 -24.53
CA ASP A 439 -25.35 -17.62 -25.44
C ASP A 439 -24.32 -17.73 -26.56
N ILE A 440 -23.93 -16.60 -27.16
CA ILE A 440 -22.86 -16.57 -28.18
C ILE A 440 -21.54 -17.08 -27.62
N PHE A 441 -21.14 -16.64 -26.43
CA PHE A 441 -19.93 -17.10 -25.77
C PHE A 441 -19.95 -18.63 -25.57
N LEU A 442 -21.07 -19.16 -25.06
CA LEU A 442 -21.24 -20.60 -24.83
C LEU A 442 -21.20 -21.38 -26.15
N HIS A 443 -21.88 -20.90 -27.20
CA HIS A 443 -21.83 -21.54 -28.52
C HIS A 443 -20.40 -21.63 -29.06
N ILE A 444 -19.62 -20.56 -28.91
CA ILE A 444 -18.22 -20.55 -29.34
C ILE A 444 -17.39 -21.50 -28.48
N ALA A 445 -17.47 -21.37 -27.16
CA ALA A 445 -16.67 -22.12 -26.19
C ALA A 445 -16.89 -23.64 -26.31
N PHE A 446 -18.13 -24.09 -26.48
CA PHE A 446 -18.44 -25.52 -26.54
C PHE A 446 -18.28 -26.14 -27.92
N TYR A 447 -18.56 -25.41 -29.01
CA TYR A 447 -18.72 -26.03 -30.32
C TYR A 447 -17.80 -25.47 -31.41
N MET A 448 -17.23 -24.29 -31.22
CA MET A 448 -16.63 -23.54 -32.34
C MET A 448 -15.23 -23.00 -32.07
N ILE A 449 -14.57 -23.42 -30.99
CA ILE A 449 -13.15 -23.13 -30.77
C ILE A 449 -12.33 -23.62 -31.97
N GLY A 450 -11.48 -22.74 -32.51
CA GLY A 450 -10.63 -23.03 -33.67
C GLY A 450 -11.34 -23.01 -35.04
N ARG A 451 -12.63 -22.70 -35.11
CA ARG A 451 -13.39 -22.62 -36.38
C ARG A 451 -13.22 -21.25 -37.05
N ASN A 452 -13.44 -21.22 -38.37
CA ASN A 452 -13.37 -19.99 -39.15
C ASN A 452 -14.51 -19.02 -38.78
N LYS A 453 -14.19 -17.72 -38.68
CA LYS A 453 -15.12 -16.65 -38.28
C LYS A 453 -16.40 -16.59 -39.12
N GLU A 454 -16.32 -16.75 -40.45
CA GLU A 454 -17.50 -16.69 -41.32
C GLU A 454 -18.45 -17.86 -41.08
N TYR A 455 -17.90 -19.03 -40.74
CA TYR A 455 -18.68 -20.21 -40.39
C TYR A 455 -19.41 -20.01 -39.06
N VAL A 456 -18.71 -19.48 -38.06
CA VAL A 456 -19.29 -19.11 -36.75
C VAL A 456 -20.46 -18.15 -36.94
N LEU A 457 -20.27 -17.07 -37.71
CA LEU A 457 -21.31 -16.08 -37.96
C LEU A 457 -22.59 -16.71 -38.55
N LYS A 458 -22.46 -17.61 -39.53
CA LYS A 458 -23.62 -18.29 -40.13
C LYS A 458 -24.39 -19.14 -39.13
N ILE A 459 -23.70 -19.82 -38.22
CA ILE A 459 -24.37 -20.61 -37.18
C ILE A 459 -25.09 -19.68 -36.19
N LEU A 460 -24.41 -18.64 -35.71
CA LEU A 460 -25.00 -17.69 -34.77
C LEU A 460 -26.24 -16.99 -35.37
N ASP A 461 -26.18 -16.59 -36.64
CA ASP A 461 -27.33 -16.03 -37.36
C ASP A 461 -28.46 -17.07 -37.50
N GLY A 462 -28.14 -18.33 -37.81
CA GLY A 462 -29.09 -19.43 -37.86
C GLY A 462 -29.76 -19.75 -36.51
N CYS A 463 -29.08 -19.46 -35.40
CA CYS A 463 -29.62 -19.55 -34.03
C CYS A 463 -30.41 -18.29 -33.61
N GLY A 464 -30.54 -17.28 -34.48
CA GLY A 464 -31.23 -16.03 -34.15
C GLY A 464 -30.44 -15.10 -33.22
N LEU A 465 -29.13 -15.34 -33.04
CA LEU A 465 -28.27 -14.59 -32.12
C LEU A 465 -27.63 -13.35 -32.76
N HIS A 466 -28.06 -12.97 -33.97
CA HIS A 466 -27.54 -11.81 -34.70
C HIS A 466 -26.00 -11.81 -34.73
N GLY A 467 -25.42 -12.89 -35.26
CA GLY A 467 -24.01 -13.25 -35.13
C GLY A 467 -23.05 -12.12 -35.41
N LYS A 468 -23.33 -11.24 -36.37
CA LYS A 468 -22.44 -10.10 -36.67
C LYS A 468 -22.39 -9.05 -35.55
N ILE A 469 -23.54 -8.68 -34.96
CA ILE A 469 -23.61 -7.70 -33.87
C ILE A 469 -23.22 -8.38 -32.56
N GLY A 470 -23.79 -9.55 -32.26
CA GLY A 470 -23.51 -10.23 -31.01
C GLY A 470 -22.06 -10.71 -30.88
N LEU A 471 -21.41 -11.14 -31.97
CA LEU A 471 -19.97 -11.43 -31.96
C LEU A 471 -19.15 -10.14 -31.82
N LYS A 472 -19.60 -9.02 -32.39
CA LYS A 472 -18.96 -7.72 -32.19
C LYS A 472 -19.06 -7.30 -30.72
N ASP A 473 -20.22 -7.42 -30.10
CA ASP A 473 -20.43 -7.07 -28.69
C ASP A 473 -19.63 -8.00 -27.76
N LEU A 474 -19.59 -9.30 -28.06
CA LEU A 474 -18.74 -10.25 -27.34
C LEU A 474 -17.27 -9.90 -27.52
N ILE A 475 -16.83 -9.62 -28.74
CA ILE A 475 -15.45 -9.19 -29.02
C ILE A 475 -15.16 -7.85 -28.37
N GLU A 476 -16.07 -6.89 -28.31
CA GLU A 476 -15.83 -5.62 -27.62
C GLU A 476 -15.73 -5.84 -26.11
N LYS A 477 -16.53 -6.76 -25.54
CA LYS A 477 -16.44 -7.18 -24.13
C LYS A 477 -15.22 -8.05 -23.81
N ILE A 478 -14.69 -8.79 -24.78
CA ILE A 478 -13.47 -9.64 -24.66
C ILE A 478 -12.21 -8.89 -25.11
N ASN A 479 -12.29 -7.87 -25.96
CA ASN A 479 -11.16 -7.09 -26.46
C ASN A 479 -11.03 -5.72 -25.77
N SER A 480 -12.04 -5.30 -25.01
CA SER A 480 -11.79 -4.55 -23.79
C SER A 480 -10.95 -5.37 -22.79
N GLU A 481 -10.86 -6.68 -23.03
CA GLU A 481 -10.07 -7.69 -22.34
C GLU A 481 -8.94 -8.33 -23.22
N ARG A 482 -8.44 -7.70 -24.30
CA ARG A 482 -7.13 -7.95 -24.99
C ARG A 482 -7.08 -7.31 -26.39
N PRO A 483 -5.91 -6.90 -26.90
CA PRO A 483 -5.81 -6.31 -28.23
C PRO A 483 -5.49 -7.39 -29.27
N SER A 484 -6.11 -7.28 -30.44
CA SER A 484 -5.73 -8.03 -31.64
C SER A 484 -4.32 -7.61 -32.11
N SER A 485 -3.38 -8.57 -32.11
CA SER A 485 -2.19 -8.58 -32.98
C SER A 485 -2.55 -9.00 -34.40
#